data_AF-A0A9D9XWW4-F1
#
_entry.id   AF-A0A9D9XWW4-F1
#
_cell.length_a   1.000
_cell.length_b   1.000
_cell.length_c   1.000
_cell.angle_alpha   90.00
_cell.angle_beta   90.00
_cell.angle_gamma   90.00
#
_symmetry.space_group_name_H-M   'P 1'
#
loop_
_entity.id
_entity.type
_entity.pdbx_description
1 polymer ?
#
loop_
_entity_poly.entity_id
_entity_poly.type
_entity_poly.pdbx_seq_one_letter_code
_entity_poly.pdbx_strand_id
1 'polypeptide(L)'
;MRETQKDIDFLSKEISTQLHKLEVAFWEVYVYPGNYADNDYYEDENGQTHYYHDYEKEDKKTWLFYGTRTLFYKICVFLELKNVPLYYKMFIDKFQPIINDEKKVTESRGPLYEDDEPSMIIHDDFREFLRSFQEFDNDYSKKLEVNKLKQILENTNSILAKTNTIVTNETSIYTPIKWIVEIVYPTMRSLGKARFIKKFSTYHPDILIPEISSAVEYKYIRKGVGIETYLDQIKTDADNYEGDLEYKFFYAIIYFEDKLEINPAGFKQAVFEKKFPDNWILIPL
;
A
#
# COMPACT_ATOMS: atom_id res chain seq x y z
N MET A 1 10.01 10.08 -26.75
CA MET A 1 8.89 9.17 -26.37
C MET A 1 9.28 8.17 -25.29
N ARG A 2 10.27 7.28 -25.47
CA ARG A 2 10.65 6.31 -24.42
C ARG A 2 11.33 6.92 -23.18
N GLU A 3 12.05 8.03 -23.32
CA GLU A 3 12.67 8.74 -22.18
C GLU A 3 11.62 9.55 -21.41
N THR A 4 10.78 10.31 -22.11
CA THR A 4 9.70 11.11 -21.51
C THR A 4 8.75 10.27 -20.65
N GLN A 5 8.40 9.06 -21.08
CA GLN A 5 7.53 8.18 -20.27
C GLN A 5 8.22 7.72 -18.98
N LYS A 6 9.52 7.39 -19.03
CA LYS A 6 10.29 7.02 -17.83
C LYS A 6 10.37 8.18 -16.84
N ASP A 7 10.54 9.41 -17.34
CA ASP A 7 10.59 10.60 -16.50
C ASP A 7 9.23 10.86 -15.84
N ILE A 8 8.12 10.66 -16.57
CA ILE A 8 6.75 10.71 -16.05
C ILE A 8 6.54 9.66 -14.96
N ASP A 9 6.94 8.41 -15.19
CA ASP A 9 6.77 7.32 -14.23
C ASP A 9 7.61 7.52 -12.96
N PHE A 10 8.83 8.04 -13.12
CA PHE A 10 9.69 8.39 -12.00
C PHE A 10 9.09 9.54 -11.17
N LEU A 11 8.66 10.61 -11.84
CA LEU A 11 8.13 11.80 -11.20
C LEU A 11 6.79 11.54 -10.52
N SER A 12 5.91 10.73 -11.11
CA SER A 12 4.63 10.36 -10.49
C SER A 12 4.82 9.54 -9.20
N LYS A 13 5.83 8.65 -9.18
CA LYS A 13 6.22 7.92 -7.97
C LYS A 13 6.74 8.85 -6.88
N GLU A 14 7.57 9.84 -7.24
CA GLU A 14 8.04 10.84 -6.29
C GLU A 14 6.91 11.69 -5.71
N ILE A 15 6.00 12.17 -6.57
CA ILE A 15 4.81 12.93 -6.17
C ILE A 15 3.96 12.12 -5.20
N SER A 16 3.65 10.86 -5.53
CA SER A 16 2.87 9.95 -4.66
C SER A 16 3.54 9.72 -3.31
N THR A 17 4.86 9.52 -3.31
CA THR A 17 5.64 9.33 -2.08
C THR A 17 5.61 10.58 -1.21
N GLN A 18 5.73 11.76 -1.82
CA GLN A 18 5.75 13.03 -1.10
C GLN A 18 4.37 13.40 -0.55
N LEU A 19 3.29 13.15 -1.30
CA LEU A 19 1.91 13.25 -0.78
C LEU A 19 1.78 12.43 0.51
N HIS A 20 2.13 11.14 0.48
CA HIS A 20 2.03 10.31 1.68
C HIS A 20 2.87 10.80 2.86
N LYS A 21 4.13 11.18 2.61
CA LYS A 21 4.98 11.69 3.70
C LYS A 21 4.37 12.95 4.34
N LEU A 22 3.80 13.85 3.54
CA LEU A 22 3.17 15.09 4.03
C LEU A 22 1.94 14.78 4.89
N GLU A 23 1.12 13.82 4.47
CA GLU A 23 0.01 13.31 5.28
C GLU A 23 0.50 12.74 6.62
N VAL A 24 1.53 11.89 6.62
CA VAL A 24 2.10 11.34 7.86
C VAL A 24 2.60 12.45 8.79
N ALA A 25 3.37 13.42 8.27
CA ALA A 25 3.84 14.52 9.12
C ALA A 25 2.70 15.41 9.63
N PHE A 26 1.62 15.58 8.85
CA PHE A 26 0.45 16.32 9.30
C PHE A 26 -0.19 15.62 10.50
N TRP A 27 -0.35 14.29 10.40
CA TRP A 27 -0.84 13.46 11.49
C TRP A 27 0.04 13.55 12.73
N GLU A 28 1.35 13.43 12.58
CA GLU A 28 2.31 13.52 13.68
C GLU A 28 2.38 14.90 14.34
N VAL A 29 1.97 15.97 13.65
CA VAL A 29 1.99 17.33 14.21
C VAL A 29 0.66 17.73 14.82
N TYR A 30 -0.46 17.37 14.18
CA TYR A 30 -1.77 17.97 14.46
C TYR A 30 -2.84 16.98 14.93
N VAL A 31 -2.66 15.67 14.76
CA VAL A 31 -3.73 14.68 15.00
C VAL A 31 -3.35 13.68 16.09
N TYR A 32 -2.20 13.04 15.90
CA TYR A 32 -1.57 12.16 16.86
C TYR A 32 -0.12 12.61 17.04
N PRO A 33 0.11 13.79 17.65
CA PRO A 33 1.44 14.06 18.17
C PRO A 33 1.75 12.92 19.12
N GLY A 34 2.85 12.20 18.89
CA GLY A 34 3.32 11.18 19.82
C GLY A 34 3.59 11.77 21.22
N ASN A 35 4.39 11.11 22.05
CA ASN A 35 4.87 11.68 23.33
C ASN A 35 5.82 12.90 23.13
N TYR A 36 5.51 13.80 22.20
CA TYR A 36 5.89 15.20 22.19
C TYR A 36 5.17 15.84 23.37
N ALA A 37 5.74 15.65 24.56
CA ALA A 37 5.13 15.96 25.84
C ALA A 37 4.53 17.37 25.82
N ASP A 38 3.21 17.45 25.87
CA ASP A 38 2.45 18.69 25.93
C ASP A 38 2.70 19.51 27.22
N ASN A 39 3.67 19.14 28.07
CA ASN A 39 3.98 19.84 29.32
C ASN A 39 5.40 19.59 29.87
N ASP A 40 6.43 19.50 29.03
CA ASP A 40 7.78 19.63 29.55
C ASP A 40 8.09 21.13 29.68
N TYR A 41 7.87 21.67 30.88
CA TYR A 41 8.35 22.98 31.29
C TYR A 41 9.20 22.81 32.57
N TYR A 42 10.16 23.70 32.77
CA TYR A 42 10.87 23.82 34.04
C TYR A 42 10.75 25.25 34.57
N GLU A 43 10.59 25.40 35.87
CA GLU A 43 10.70 26.70 36.53
C GLU A 43 12.15 26.92 36.93
N ASP A 44 12.70 28.10 36.62
CA ASP A 44 14.03 28.48 37.08
C ASP A 44 14.04 28.91 38.55
N GLU A 45 15.24 29.21 39.08
CA GLU A 45 15.43 29.64 40.47
C GLU A 45 14.70 30.95 40.83
N ASN A 46 14.19 31.69 39.82
CA ASN A 46 13.40 32.91 40.00
C ASN A 46 11.89 32.67 39.85
N GLY A 47 11.46 31.42 39.69
CA GLY A 47 10.06 31.05 39.46
C GLY A 47 9.56 31.37 38.05
N GLN A 48 10.46 31.54 37.08
CA GLN A 48 10.10 31.80 35.69
C GLN A 48 9.98 30.48 34.93
N THR A 49 8.83 30.25 34.29
CA THR A 49 8.54 29.05 33.52
C THR A 49 9.23 29.09 32.16
N HIS A 50 10.03 28.07 31.84
CA HIS A 50 10.69 27.85 30.56
C HIS A 50 10.11 26.60 29.90
N TYR A 51 9.69 26.72 28.63
CA TYR A 51 9.16 25.61 27.85
C TYR A 51 10.29 24.93 27.08
N TYR A 52 10.33 23.59 27.09
CA TYR A 52 11.23 22.88 26.19
C TYR A 52 10.78 23.10 24.73
N HIS A 53 11.68 23.64 23.90
CA HIS A 53 11.44 23.75 22.47
C HIS A 53 11.50 22.36 21.82
N ASP A 54 10.36 21.90 21.33
CA ASP A 54 10.28 20.67 20.53
C ASP A 54 10.72 20.97 19.10
N TYR A 55 12.04 20.92 18.89
CA TYR A 55 12.66 21.11 17.58
C TYR A 55 12.14 20.11 16.54
N GLU A 56 11.73 18.90 16.94
CA GLU A 56 11.25 17.88 16.00
C GLU A 56 9.86 18.24 15.46
N LYS A 57 8.96 18.73 16.32
CA LYS A 57 7.64 19.22 15.90
C LYS A 57 7.74 20.47 15.02
N GLU A 58 8.63 21.41 15.35
CA GLU A 58 8.85 22.62 14.54
C GLU A 58 9.51 22.30 13.19
N ASP A 59 10.44 21.35 13.14
CA ASP A 59 11.03 20.85 11.89
C ASP A 59 9.95 20.22 11.01
N LYS A 60 9.02 19.42 11.58
CA LYS A 60 7.91 18.83 10.84
C LYS A 60 6.92 19.87 10.33
N LYS A 61 6.56 20.88 11.13
CA LYS A 61 5.71 22.01 10.66
C LYS A 61 6.38 22.76 9.51
N THR A 62 7.66 23.08 9.67
CA THR A 62 8.47 23.71 8.63
C THR A 62 8.48 22.86 7.37
N TRP A 63 8.63 21.54 7.53
CA TRP A 63 8.60 20.59 6.42
C TRP A 63 7.23 20.47 5.77
N LEU A 64 6.12 20.61 6.49
CA LEU A 64 4.78 20.64 5.88
C LEU A 64 4.64 21.81 4.91
N PHE A 65 5.15 23.00 5.27
CA PHE A 65 5.14 24.16 4.38
C PHE A 65 6.05 23.95 3.17
N TYR A 66 7.36 23.75 3.40
CA TYR A 66 8.33 23.64 2.30
C TYR A 66 8.13 22.38 1.46
N GLY A 67 7.74 21.26 2.08
CA GLY A 67 7.43 20.01 1.40
C GLY A 67 6.20 20.14 0.51
N THR A 68 5.16 20.86 0.93
CA THR A 68 3.99 21.14 0.07
C THR A 68 4.38 22.03 -1.11
N ARG A 69 5.24 23.03 -0.89
CA ARG A 69 5.79 23.88 -1.98
C ARG A 69 6.58 23.07 -3.00
N THR A 70 7.47 22.20 -2.53
CA THR A 70 8.22 21.32 -3.43
C THR A 70 7.29 20.41 -4.22
N LEU A 71 6.24 19.87 -3.58
CA LEU A 71 5.24 19.05 -4.25
C LEU A 71 4.50 19.81 -5.35
N PHE A 72 4.10 21.06 -5.11
CA PHE A 72 3.51 21.93 -6.13
C PHE A 72 4.40 22.04 -7.37
N TYR A 73 5.69 22.33 -7.21
CA TYR A 73 6.61 22.43 -8.35
C TYR A 73 6.79 21.10 -9.09
N LYS A 74 6.81 19.97 -8.37
CA LYS A 74 6.86 18.64 -9.00
C LYS A 74 5.61 18.36 -9.84
N ILE A 75 4.43 18.74 -9.35
CA ILE A 75 3.18 18.61 -10.10
C ILE A 75 3.23 19.49 -11.36
N CYS A 76 3.74 20.72 -11.27
CA CYS A 76 3.93 21.59 -12.44
C CYS A 76 4.80 20.92 -13.51
N VAL A 77 5.96 20.36 -13.13
CA VAL A 77 6.85 19.65 -14.06
C VAL A 77 6.15 18.41 -14.65
N PHE A 78 5.40 17.66 -13.85
CA PHE A 78 4.63 16.51 -14.33
C PHE A 78 3.62 16.92 -15.40
N LEU A 79 2.85 17.99 -15.17
CA LEU A 79 1.85 18.48 -16.11
C LEU A 79 2.48 19.02 -17.41
N GLU A 80 3.65 19.66 -17.32
CA GLU A 80 4.44 20.07 -18.48
C GLU A 80 4.90 18.85 -19.30
N LEU A 81 5.43 17.81 -18.65
CA LEU A 81 5.86 16.57 -19.30
C LEU A 81 4.70 15.80 -19.94
N LYS A 82 3.52 15.81 -19.31
CA LYS A 82 2.28 15.24 -19.86
C LYS A 82 1.72 16.06 -21.03
N ASN A 83 2.24 17.26 -21.28
CA ASN A 83 1.83 18.16 -22.35
C ASN A 83 0.33 18.48 -22.31
N VAL A 84 -0.18 18.85 -21.13
CA VAL A 84 -1.60 19.18 -20.87
C VAL A 84 -1.76 20.67 -20.48
N PRO A 85 -1.55 21.62 -21.41
CA PRO A 85 -1.38 23.04 -21.08
C PRO A 85 -2.61 23.69 -20.44
N LEU A 86 -3.82 23.26 -20.79
CA LEU A 86 -5.05 23.76 -20.14
C LEU A 86 -5.13 23.31 -18.68
N TYR A 87 -4.79 22.04 -18.43
CA TYR A 87 -4.79 21.48 -17.07
C TYR A 87 -3.69 22.12 -16.23
N TYR A 88 -2.48 22.28 -16.78
CA TYR A 88 -1.39 23.04 -16.15
C TYR A 88 -1.84 24.44 -15.73
N LYS A 89 -2.49 25.18 -16.63
CA LYS A 89 -3.00 26.53 -16.32
C LYS A 89 -4.02 26.50 -15.18
N MET A 90 -4.99 25.58 -15.22
CA MET A 90 -5.97 25.42 -14.14
C MET A 90 -5.31 25.15 -12.78
N PHE A 91 -4.25 24.33 -12.75
CA PHE A 91 -3.48 24.04 -11.55
C PHE A 91 -2.80 25.30 -11.01
N ILE A 92 -2.05 26.00 -11.87
CA ILE A 92 -1.33 27.22 -11.51
C ILE A 92 -2.30 28.30 -10.99
N ASP A 93 -3.38 28.56 -11.73
CA ASP A 93 -4.36 29.58 -11.38
C ASP A 93 -5.01 29.29 -10.00
N LYS A 94 -5.25 28.01 -9.67
CA LYS A 94 -5.79 27.60 -8.37
C LYS A 94 -4.77 27.73 -7.23
N PHE A 95 -3.54 27.24 -7.41
CA PHE A 95 -2.62 27.01 -6.28
C PHE A 95 -1.48 28.02 -6.13
N GLN A 96 -1.04 28.68 -7.19
CA GLN A 96 0.03 29.68 -7.11
C GLN A 96 -0.27 30.84 -6.13
N PRO A 97 -1.52 31.35 -6.00
CA PRO A 97 -1.85 32.37 -5.02
C PRO A 97 -1.75 31.92 -3.56
N ILE A 98 -1.70 30.60 -3.31
CA ILE A 98 -1.77 29.97 -2.00
C ILE A 98 -0.41 29.44 -1.56
N ILE A 99 0.37 28.89 -2.50
CA ILE A 99 1.55 28.07 -2.19
C ILE A 99 2.68 28.80 -1.44
N ASN A 100 2.69 30.13 -1.45
CA ASN A 100 3.67 30.95 -0.73
C ASN A 100 3.22 31.40 0.66
N ASP A 101 1.97 31.13 1.04
CA ASP A 101 1.38 31.54 2.31
C ASP A 101 1.32 30.33 3.24
N GLU A 102 2.17 30.32 4.27
CA GLU A 102 2.28 29.22 5.22
C GLU A 102 0.97 28.88 5.91
N LYS A 103 0.17 29.91 6.27
CA LYS A 103 -1.10 29.69 6.96
C LYS A 103 -2.11 29.00 6.06
N LYS A 104 -2.15 29.38 4.78
CA LYS A 104 -3.08 28.75 3.83
C LYS A 104 -2.60 27.36 3.41
N VAL A 105 -1.29 27.15 3.28
CA VAL A 105 -0.73 25.82 2.97
C VAL A 105 -1.02 24.84 4.10
N THR A 106 -0.91 25.26 5.35
CA THR A 106 -1.15 24.43 6.54
C THR A 106 -2.60 24.44 7.01
N GLU A 107 -3.49 25.08 6.25
CA GLU A 107 -4.92 25.09 6.54
C GLU A 107 -5.47 23.65 6.47
N SER A 108 -6.12 23.24 7.55
CA SER A 108 -6.71 21.91 7.67
C SER A 108 -8.22 22.02 7.82
N ARG A 109 -8.90 20.98 7.35
CA ARG A 109 -10.32 20.77 7.66
C ARG A 109 -10.41 19.76 8.78
N GLY A 110 -11.29 20.05 9.74
CA GLY A 110 -11.71 19.02 10.69
C GLY A 110 -12.49 17.91 9.99
N PRO A 111 -12.79 16.80 10.70
CA PRO A 111 -13.72 15.77 10.23
C PRO A 111 -14.97 16.40 9.59
N LEU A 112 -15.31 16.05 8.34
CA LEU A 112 -16.61 16.43 7.76
C LEU A 112 -17.76 15.62 8.40
N TYR A 113 -17.43 14.46 8.98
CA TYR A 113 -18.31 13.56 9.74
C TYR A 113 -17.55 13.02 10.97
N GLU A 114 -18.25 12.48 11.98
CA GLU A 114 -17.62 11.94 13.21
C GLU A 114 -16.52 10.89 12.94
N ASP A 115 -16.51 10.27 11.76
CA ASP A 115 -15.55 9.25 11.32
C ASP A 115 -14.50 9.75 10.31
N ASP A 116 -14.53 11.01 9.90
CA ASP A 116 -13.59 11.51 8.88
C ASP A 116 -12.24 11.93 9.48
N GLU A 117 -11.18 11.51 8.81
CA GLU A 117 -9.81 11.84 9.19
C GLU A 117 -9.47 13.30 8.85
N PRO A 118 -8.90 14.08 9.79
CA PRO A 118 -8.45 15.43 9.51
C PRO A 118 -7.32 15.43 8.46
N SER A 119 -7.31 16.44 7.60
CA SER A 119 -6.35 16.56 6.50
C SER A 119 -6.04 18.01 6.15
N MET A 120 -4.88 18.24 5.53
CA MET A 120 -4.56 19.53 4.91
C MET A 120 -5.42 19.72 3.65
N ILE A 121 -6.10 20.86 3.55
CA ILE A 121 -7.02 21.14 2.43
C ILE A 121 -6.27 21.11 1.09
N ILE A 122 -5.11 21.77 1.03
CA ILE A 122 -4.29 21.83 -0.18
C ILE A 122 -3.81 20.44 -0.64
N HIS A 123 -3.59 19.54 0.31
CA HIS A 123 -3.11 18.19 0.04
C HIS A 123 -4.20 17.34 -0.63
N ASP A 124 -5.44 17.44 -0.13
CA ASP A 124 -6.59 16.77 -0.73
C ASP A 124 -6.94 17.36 -2.10
N ASP A 125 -6.82 18.67 -2.23
CA ASP A 125 -6.97 19.37 -3.50
C ASP A 125 -5.95 18.91 -4.55
N PHE A 126 -4.69 18.69 -4.16
CA PHE A 126 -3.67 18.11 -5.05
C PHE A 126 -4.04 16.69 -5.46
N ARG A 127 -4.48 15.85 -4.51
CA ARG A 127 -4.93 14.48 -4.80
C ARG A 127 -6.10 14.49 -5.79
N GLU A 128 -7.11 15.33 -5.56
CA GLU A 128 -8.26 15.47 -6.45
C GLU A 128 -7.82 15.85 -7.86
N PHE A 129 -6.92 16.82 -7.97
CA PHE A 129 -6.41 17.27 -9.26
C PHE A 129 -5.67 16.16 -10.03
N LEU A 130 -4.90 15.35 -9.30
CA LEU A 130 -4.07 14.28 -9.87
C LEU A 130 -4.85 13.02 -10.24
N ARG A 131 -6.03 12.78 -9.64
CA ARG A 131 -6.88 11.59 -9.91
C ARG A 131 -7.25 11.40 -11.37
N SER A 132 -7.26 12.46 -12.18
CA SER A 132 -7.54 12.40 -13.62
C SER A 132 -6.44 11.68 -14.43
N PHE A 133 -5.28 11.38 -13.83
CA PHE A 133 -4.17 10.71 -14.48
C PHE A 133 -4.02 9.28 -13.96
N GLN A 134 -3.86 8.33 -14.89
CA GLN A 134 -3.66 6.90 -14.58
C GLN A 134 -2.49 6.65 -13.62
N GLU A 135 -1.47 7.51 -13.65
CA GLU A 135 -0.29 7.41 -12.78
C GLU A 135 -0.64 7.60 -11.29
N PHE A 136 -1.79 8.23 -10.98
CA PHE A 136 -2.27 8.50 -9.63
C PHE A 136 -3.64 7.85 -9.35
N ASP A 137 -4.16 7.05 -10.28
CA ASP A 137 -5.43 6.33 -10.10
C ASP A 137 -5.23 5.20 -9.07
N ASN A 138 -5.49 5.55 -7.80
CA ASN A 138 -5.60 4.67 -6.62
C ASN A 138 -4.45 3.67 -6.35
N ASP A 139 -3.31 3.81 -6.99
CA ASP A 139 -2.25 2.81 -6.90
C ASP A 139 -1.46 2.89 -5.58
N TYR A 140 -1.46 4.03 -4.88
CA TYR A 140 -0.70 4.17 -3.62
C TYR A 140 -1.41 3.54 -2.42
N SER A 141 -2.70 3.86 -2.19
CA SER A 141 -3.51 3.21 -1.15
C SER A 141 -3.65 1.72 -1.45
N LYS A 142 -3.90 1.34 -2.71
CA LYS A 142 -3.89 -0.07 -3.11
C LYS A 142 -2.54 -0.73 -2.86
N LYS A 143 -1.40 -0.10 -3.20
CA LYS A 143 -0.07 -0.65 -2.86
C LYS A 143 0.14 -0.80 -1.35
N LEU A 144 -0.33 0.15 -0.54
CA LEU A 144 -0.23 0.06 0.92
C LEU A 144 -1.07 -1.09 1.46
N GLU A 145 -2.31 -1.25 1.00
CA GLU A 145 -3.18 -2.36 1.40
C GLU A 145 -2.66 -3.71 0.87
N VAL A 146 -2.22 -3.77 -0.37
CA VAL A 146 -1.53 -4.95 -0.96
C VAL A 146 -0.27 -5.29 -0.15
N ASN A 147 0.47 -4.30 0.35
CA ASN A 147 1.60 -4.51 1.24
C ASN A 147 1.16 -5.03 2.63
N LYS A 148 0.05 -4.55 3.19
CA LYS A 148 -0.52 -5.09 4.45
C LYS A 148 -0.94 -6.55 4.27
N LEU A 149 -1.61 -6.89 3.17
CA LEU A 149 -1.92 -8.28 2.83
C LEU A 149 -0.64 -9.12 2.76
N LYS A 150 0.36 -8.67 2.00
CA LYS A 150 1.66 -9.37 1.88
C LYS A 150 2.29 -9.62 3.25
N GLN A 151 2.27 -8.65 4.15
CA GLN A 151 2.79 -8.81 5.51
C GLN A 151 2.03 -9.88 6.30
N ILE A 152 0.69 -9.93 6.21
CA ILE A 152 -0.11 -10.99 6.84
C ILE A 152 0.31 -12.36 6.30
N LEU A 153 0.45 -12.48 4.97
CA LEU A 153 0.80 -13.73 4.31
C LEU A 153 2.22 -14.21 4.65
N GLU A 154 3.21 -13.31 4.66
CA GLU A 154 4.59 -13.61 5.08
C GLU A 154 4.66 -14.05 6.56
N ASN A 155 3.70 -13.63 7.37
CA ASN A 155 3.58 -14.01 8.78
C ASN A 155 2.75 -15.29 9.01
N THR A 156 2.36 -16.04 7.96
CA THR A 156 1.56 -17.28 8.10
C THR A 156 2.16 -18.22 9.16
N ASN A 157 3.47 -18.48 9.13
CA ASN A 157 4.15 -19.32 10.12
C ASN A 157 3.92 -18.87 11.59
N SER A 158 4.06 -17.56 11.83
CA SER A 158 3.85 -16.96 13.15
C SER A 158 2.40 -17.07 13.59
N ILE A 159 1.46 -16.85 12.67
CA ILE A 159 0.02 -16.94 12.92
C ILE A 159 -0.37 -18.38 13.26
N LEU A 160 0.11 -19.37 12.50
CA LEU A 160 -0.15 -20.79 12.78
C LEU A 160 0.37 -21.21 14.15
N ALA A 161 1.58 -20.75 14.52
CA ALA A 161 2.16 -21.01 15.83
C ALA A 161 1.32 -20.38 16.96
N LYS A 162 0.87 -19.12 16.80
CA LYS A 162 0.07 -18.41 17.81
C LYS A 162 -1.35 -18.97 17.96
N THR A 163 -1.89 -19.55 16.89
CA THR A 163 -3.21 -20.20 16.88
C THR A 163 -3.16 -21.67 17.30
N ASN A 164 -1.97 -22.22 17.60
CA ASN A 164 -1.76 -23.64 17.87
C ASN A 164 -2.33 -24.56 16.77
N THR A 165 -2.24 -24.11 15.52
CA THR A 165 -2.80 -24.84 14.38
C THR A 165 -1.93 -26.03 14.01
N ILE A 166 -2.53 -27.21 13.87
CA ILE A 166 -1.86 -28.41 13.37
C ILE A 166 -1.99 -28.44 11.84
N VAL A 167 -0.87 -28.27 11.15
CA VAL A 167 -0.82 -28.29 9.68
C VAL A 167 -0.92 -29.73 9.17
N THR A 168 -1.96 -30.01 8.38
CA THR A 168 -2.20 -31.32 7.77
C THR A 168 -2.48 -31.25 6.26
N ASN A 169 -2.92 -30.09 5.78
CA ASN A 169 -3.24 -29.76 4.39
C ASN A 169 -3.36 -28.23 4.23
N GLU A 170 -3.59 -27.77 3.00
CA GLU A 170 -3.78 -26.37 2.65
C GLU A 170 -4.92 -25.72 3.47
N THR A 171 -6.04 -26.42 3.66
CA THR A 171 -7.19 -25.90 4.40
C THR A 171 -6.87 -25.60 5.86
N SER A 172 -6.09 -26.47 6.50
CA SER A 172 -5.62 -26.22 7.87
C SER A 172 -4.73 -24.98 7.97
N ILE A 173 -4.06 -24.59 6.86
CA ILE A 173 -3.21 -23.41 6.80
C ILE A 173 -4.06 -22.17 6.54
N TYR A 174 -4.81 -22.12 5.43
CA TYR A 174 -5.47 -20.88 5.03
C TYR A 174 -6.63 -20.50 5.93
N THR A 175 -7.25 -21.44 6.66
CA THR A 175 -8.41 -21.15 7.53
C THR A 175 -8.11 -20.09 8.62
N PRO A 176 -7.09 -20.24 9.47
CA PRO A 176 -6.74 -19.21 10.44
C PRO A 176 -6.26 -17.90 9.79
N ILE A 177 -5.61 -17.97 8.63
CA ILE A 177 -5.17 -16.77 7.90
C ILE A 177 -6.38 -16.00 7.37
N LYS A 178 -7.32 -16.71 6.75
CA LYS A 178 -8.57 -16.17 6.24
C LYS A 178 -9.34 -15.42 7.32
N TRP A 179 -9.41 -15.98 8.53
CA TRP A 179 -10.04 -15.28 9.67
C TRP A 179 -9.38 -13.93 9.97
N ILE A 180 -8.05 -13.84 9.96
CA ILE A 180 -7.33 -12.58 10.16
C ILE A 180 -7.55 -11.62 8.99
N VAL A 181 -7.44 -12.12 7.76
CA VAL A 181 -7.69 -11.33 6.55
C VAL A 181 -9.11 -10.79 6.54
N GLU A 182 -10.11 -11.55 6.99
CA GLU A 182 -11.51 -11.12 7.13
C GLU A 182 -11.75 -10.07 8.22
N ILE A 183 -10.84 -9.94 9.19
CA ILE A 183 -10.88 -8.84 10.18
C ILE A 183 -10.35 -7.56 9.54
N VAL A 184 -9.29 -7.67 8.73
CA VAL A 184 -8.65 -6.53 8.06
C VAL A 184 -9.43 -6.05 6.83
N TYR A 185 -10.05 -6.98 6.08
CA TYR A 185 -10.77 -6.71 4.83
C TYR A 185 -12.20 -7.28 4.88
N PRO A 186 -13.17 -6.58 5.48
CA PRO A 186 -14.50 -7.11 5.75
C PRO A 186 -15.33 -7.48 4.52
N THR A 187 -15.11 -6.88 3.33
CA THR A 187 -15.85 -7.22 2.10
C THR A 187 -15.65 -8.66 1.62
N MET A 188 -14.62 -9.35 2.12
CA MET A 188 -14.50 -10.80 1.98
C MET A 188 -15.78 -11.54 2.40
N ARG A 189 -16.54 -11.01 3.35
CA ARG A 189 -17.79 -11.59 3.87
C ARG A 189 -18.99 -11.34 2.96
N SER A 190 -18.95 -10.30 2.13
CA SER A 190 -20.09 -9.75 1.41
C SER A 190 -20.34 -10.42 0.05
N LEU A 191 -19.33 -11.10 -0.49
CA LEU A 191 -19.39 -11.68 -1.83
C LEU A 191 -19.50 -13.20 -1.74
N GLY A 192 -20.73 -13.70 -1.92
CA GLY A 192 -20.98 -15.11 -2.11
C GLY A 192 -20.18 -15.66 -3.29
N LYS A 193 -19.03 -16.27 -2.99
CA LYS A 193 -18.14 -17.00 -3.92
C LYS A 193 -17.81 -16.22 -5.21
N ALA A 194 -17.09 -15.11 -5.07
CA ALA A 194 -16.37 -14.57 -6.21
C ALA A 194 -15.41 -15.65 -6.76
N ARG A 195 -15.39 -15.77 -8.09
CA ARG A 195 -14.85 -16.93 -8.82
C ARG A 195 -14.32 -16.46 -10.16
N PHE A 196 -13.22 -17.04 -10.60
CA PHE A 196 -12.72 -16.80 -11.94
C PHE A 196 -13.46 -17.71 -12.92
N ILE A 197 -14.11 -17.14 -13.93
CA ILE A 197 -14.84 -17.90 -14.95
C ILE A 197 -14.06 -17.83 -16.24
N LYS A 198 -13.52 -18.98 -16.68
CA LYS A 198 -12.84 -19.09 -17.98
C LYS A 198 -13.45 -20.26 -18.76
N LYS A 199 -14.04 -19.94 -19.92
CA LYS A 199 -14.80 -20.90 -20.75
C LYS A 199 -15.94 -21.56 -19.94
N PHE A 200 -15.86 -22.88 -19.72
CA PHE A 200 -16.83 -23.70 -18.99
C PHE A 200 -16.37 -24.09 -17.58
N SER A 201 -15.23 -23.55 -17.12
CA SER A 201 -14.64 -23.85 -15.82
C SER A 201 -14.80 -22.68 -14.86
N THR A 202 -15.06 -23.02 -13.60
CA THR A 202 -15.08 -22.08 -12.48
C THR A 202 -13.92 -22.40 -11.57
N TYR A 203 -13.11 -21.39 -11.26
CA TYR A 203 -11.97 -21.51 -10.36
C TYR A 203 -12.22 -20.70 -9.09
N HIS A 204 -11.81 -21.28 -7.96
CA HIS A 204 -12.05 -20.74 -6.63
C HIS A 204 -10.70 -20.63 -5.91
N PRO A 205 -10.17 -19.41 -5.72
CA PRO A 205 -8.99 -19.24 -4.90
C PRO A 205 -9.29 -19.49 -3.43
N ASP A 206 -8.27 -19.86 -2.66
CA ASP A 206 -8.40 -20.12 -1.23
C ASP A 206 -8.88 -18.87 -0.46
N ILE A 207 -8.32 -17.70 -0.80
CA ILE A 207 -8.71 -16.40 -0.24
C ILE A 207 -8.89 -15.40 -1.38
N LEU A 208 -9.99 -14.66 -1.36
CA LEU A 208 -10.33 -13.64 -2.36
C LEU A 208 -10.72 -12.34 -1.68
N ILE A 209 -10.08 -11.24 -2.05
CA ILE A 209 -10.16 -9.94 -1.35
C ILE A 209 -10.54 -8.85 -2.36
N PRO A 210 -11.85 -8.62 -2.58
CA PRO A 210 -12.37 -7.71 -3.59
C PRO A 210 -11.94 -6.25 -3.39
N GLU A 211 -11.93 -5.78 -2.13
CA GLU A 211 -11.51 -4.44 -1.71
C GLU A 211 -10.18 -3.99 -2.34
N ILE A 212 -9.24 -4.92 -2.50
CA ILE A 212 -7.88 -4.64 -2.96
C ILE A 212 -7.54 -5.44 -4.22
N SER A 213 -8.56 -5.91 -4.95
CA SER A 213 -8.39 -6.64 -6.21
C SER A 213 -7.38 -7.81 -6.09
N SER A 214 -7.39 -8.54 -4.97
CA SER A 214 -6.36 -9.53 -4.66
C SER A 214 -6.91 -10.95 -4.46
N ALA A 215 -6.15 -11.96 -4.86
CA ALA A 215 -6.44 -13.36 -4.62
C ALA A 215 -5.19 -14.10 -4.08
N VAL A 216 -5.41 -15.12 -3.25
CA VAL A 216 -4.34 -15.91 -2.64
C VAL A 216 -4.64 -17.40 -2.82
N GLU A 217 -3.60 -18.13 -3.20
CA GLU A 217 -3.56 -19.59 -3.27
C GLU A 217 -2.55 -20.14 -2.25
N TYR A 218 -2.90 -21.23 -1.59
CA TYR A 218 -2.00 -21.98 -0.72
C TYR A 218 -1.64 -23.32 -1.34
N LYS A 219 -0.37 -23.73 -1.17
CA LYS A 219 0.10 -25.08 -1.49
C LYS A 219 0.89 -25.63 -0.33
N TYR A 220 0.57 -26.86 0.08
CA TYR A 220 1.26 -27.55 1.16
C TYR A 220 2.18 -28.64 0.59
N ILE A 221 3.49 -28.45 0.75
CA ILE A 221 4.51 -29.38 0.26
C ILE A 221 4.94 -30.29 1.40
N ARG A 222 4.59 -31.57 1.28
CA ARG A 222 5.05 -32.62 2.18
C ARG A 222 6.53 -32.91 1.99
N LYS A 223 7.16 -33.34 3.07
CA LYS A 223 8.58 -33.70 3.09
C LYS A 223 8.93 -34.68 1.97
N GLY A 224 10.01 -34.39 1.25
CA GLY A 224 10.51 -35.23 0.16
C GLY A 224 9.70 -35.19 -1.14
N VAL A 225 8.67 -34.35 -1.24
CA VAL A 225 7.91 -34.14 -2.48
C VAL A 225 8.52 -32.98 -3.27
N GLY A 226 8.80 -33.22 -4.56
CA GLY A 226 9.33 -32.18 -5.45
C GLY A 226 8.36 -31.02 -5.67
N ILE A 227 8.90 -29.81 -5.66
CA ILE A 227 8.14 -28.56 -5.81
C ILE A 227 7.57 -28.34 -7.21
N GLU A 228 8.18 -28.94 -8.24
CA GLU A 228 7.85 -28.70 -9.66
C GLU A 228 6.36 -28.88 -9.97
N THR A 229 5.76 -29.99 -9.50
CA THR A 229 4.34 -30.27 -9.70
C THR A 229 3.44 -29.19 -9.10
N TYR A 230 3.84 -28.62 -7.96
CA TYR A 230 3.08 -27.55 -7.30
C TYR A 230 3.24 -26.21 -8.04
N LEU A 231 4.43 -25.91 -8.55
CA LEU A 231 4.63 -24.74 -9.40
C LEU A 231 3.81 -24.84 -10.69
N ASP A 232 3.69 -26.02 -11.29
CA ASP A 232 2.85 -26.22 -12.47
C ASP A 232 1.36 -26.01 -12.16
N GLN A 233 0.89 -26.43 -10.99
CA GLN A 233 -0.48 -26.15 -10.54
C GLN A 233 -0.70 -24.65 -10.36
N ILE A 234 0.19 -23.96 -9.62
CA ILE A 234 0.09 -22.50 -9.42
C ILE A 234 0.17 -21.77 -10.76
N LYS A 235 1.02 -22.23 -11.68
CA LYS A 235 1.14 -21.64 -13.02
C LYS A 235 -0.15 -21.82 -13.84
N THR A 236 -0.79 -22.98 -13.71
CA THR A 236 -2.11 -23.22 -14.30
C THR A 236 -3.15 -22.23 -13.76
N ASP A 237 -3.16 -21.99 -12.45
CA ASP A 237 -4.05 -21.01 -11.83
C ASP A 237 -3.73 -19.58 -12.33
N ALA A 238 -2.44 -19.23 -12.41
CA ALA A 238 -1.97 -17.96 -12.96
C ALA A 238 -2.42 -17.69 -14.39
N ASP A 239 -2.28 -18.69 -15.26
CA ASP A 239 -2.71 -18.60 -16.66
C ASP A 239 -4.24 -18.52 -16.77
N ASN A 240 -4.98 -19.05 -15.80
CA ASN A 240 -6.43 -18.97 -15.77
C ASN A 240 -6.94 -17.62 -15.23
N TYR A 241 -6.20 -16.98 -14.32
CA TYR A 241 -6.60 -15.69 -13.75
C TYR A 241 -6.10 -14.48 -14.57
N GLU A 242 -5.20 -14.71 -15.52
CA GLU A 242 -4.68 -13.68 -16.41
C GLU A 242 -5.80 -12.97 -17.21
N GLY A 243 -5.80 -11.64 -17.16
CA GLY A 243 -6.73 -10.78 -17.87
C GLY A 243 -8.04 -10.48 -17.13
N ASP A 244 -8.18 -10.90 -15.87
CA ASP A 244 -9.32 -10.51 -15.04
C ASP A 244 -9.35 -9.00 -14.79
N LEU A 245 -10.53 -8.38 -14.92
CA LEU A 245 -10.71 -6.94 -14.80
C LEU A 245 -10.85 -6.48 -13.33
N GLU A 246 -11.31 -7.37 -12.45
CA GLU A 246 -11.62 -7.09 -11.05
C GLU A 246 -10.44 -7.41 -10.14
N TYR A 247 -9.68 -8.46 -10.45
CA TYR A 247 -8.54 -8.94 -9.67
C TYR A 247 -7.22 -8.74 -10.42
N LYS A 248 -6.30 -8.05 -9.76
CA LYS A 248 -5.04 -7.57 -10.35
C LYS A 248 -3.81 -8.08 -9.64
N PHE A 249 -3.92 -8.51 -8.38
CA PHE A 249 -2.77 -8.94 -7.58
C PHE A 249 -2.97 -10.37 -7.08
N PHE A 250 -1.97 -11.22 -7.28
CA PHE A 250 -2.09 -12.64 -6.97
C PHE A 250 -0.92 -13.10 -6.10
N TYR A 251 -1.23 -13.91 -5.10
CA TYR A 251 -0.25 -14.45 -4.17
C TYR A 251 -0.33 -15.97 -4.16
N ALA A 252 0.82 -16.64 -4.18
CA ALA A 252 0.90 -18.05 -3.91
C ALA A 252 1.78 -18.30 -2.69
N ILE A 253 1.20 -18.87 -1.64
CA ILE A 253 1.90 -19.21 -0.40
C ILE A 253 2.26 -20.69 -0.44
N ILE A 254 3.55 -20.97 -0.44
CA ILE A 254 4.09 -22.32 -0.58
C ILE A 254 4.66 -22.72 0.76
N TYR A 255 3.90 -23.51 1.50
CA TYR A 255 4.26 -23.95 2.84
C TYR A 255 4.99 -25.30 2.76
N PHE A 256 6.21 -25.37 3.27
CA PHE A 256 6.98 -26.60 3.36
C PHE A 256 6.80 -27.25 4.73
N GLU A 257 6.49 -28.55 4.74
CA GLU A 257 6.47 -29.33 5.98
C GLU A 257 7.84 -29.31 6.67
N ASP A 258 8.93 -29.37 5.90
CA ASP A 258 10.30 -29.24 6.38
C ASP A 258 10.98 -28.00 5.77
N LYS A 259 11.19 -26.96 6.59
CA LYS A 259 11.81 -25.70 6.16
C LYS A 259 13.22 -25.85 5.64
N LEU A 260 13.92 -26.93 5.99
CA LEU A 260 15.27 -27.21 5.49
C LEU A 260 15.27 -27.53 3.99
N GLU A 261 14.12 -27.89 3.42
CA GLU A 261 13.96 -28.13 1.98
C GLU A 261 13.86 -26.82 1.16
N ILE A 262 13.71 -25.67 1.82
CA ILE A 262 13.68 -24.37 1.16
C ILE A 262 15.11 -23.98 0.77
N ASN A 263 15.44 -24.15 -0.52
CA ASN A 263 16.59 -23.53 -1.13
C ASN A 263 16.16 -22.21 -1.80
N PRO A 264 16.45 -21.03 -1.21
CA PRO A 264 15.94 -19.76 -1.75
C PRO A 264 16.44 -19.45 -3.17
N ALA A 265 17.68 -19.83 -3.49
CA ALA A 265 18.25 -19.61 -4.82
C ALA A 265 17.60 -20.56 -5.85
N GLY A 266 17.48 -21.84 -5.51
CA GLY A 266 16.81 -22.83 -6.36
C GLY A 266 15.33 -22.49 -6.58
N PHE A 267 14.63 -22.07 -5.54
CA PHE A 267 13.25 -21.63 -5.62
C PHE A 267 13.07 -20.43 -6.55
N LYS A 268 13.87 -19.37 -6.38
CA LYS A 268 13.83 -18.19 -7.25
C LYS A 268 14.09 -18.55 -8.71
N GLN A 269 15.04 -19.44 -8.96
CA GLN A 269 15.35 -19.91 -10.31
C GLN A 269 14.17 -20.69 -10.91
N ALA A 270 13.58 -21.62 -10.17
CA ALA A 270 12.43 -22.39 -10.63
C ALA A 270 11.22 -21.49 -10.94
N VAL A 271 10.91 -20.52 -10.08
CA VAL A 271 9.84 -19.53 -10.32
C VAL A 271 10.14 -18.69 -11.56
N PHE A 272 11.38 -18.25 -11.74
CA PHE A 272 11.80 -17.49 -12.93
C PHE A 272 11.62 -18.30 -14.22
N GLU A 273 11.99 -19.58 -14.22
CA GLU A 273 11.87 -20.47 -15.38
C GLU A 273 10.42 -20.75 -15.79
N LYS A 274 9.48 -20.78 -14.83
CA LYS A 274 8.05 -20.97 -15.08
C LYS A 274 7.34 -19.77 -15.71
N LYS A 275 7.99 -18.59 -15.76
CA LYS A 275 7.46 -17.37 -16.38
C LYS A 275 6.05 -17.03 -15.88
N PHE A 276 5.92 -16.89 -14.55
CA PHE A 276 4.69 -16.37 -13.96
C PHE A 276 4.40 -14.95 -14.47
N PRO A 277 3.12 -14.55 -14.59
CA PRO A 277 2.77 -13.17 -14.89
C PRO A 277 3.32 -12.20 -13.83
N ASP A 278 3.63 -10.96 -14.22
CA ASP A 278 4.30 -9.97 -13.34
C ASP A 278 3.51 -9.61 -12.08
N ASN A 279 2.20 -9.88 -12.08
CA ASN A 279 1.30 -9.61 -10.96
C ASN A 279 1.13 -10.79 -9.99
N TRP A 280 1.95 -11.83 -10.12
CA TRP A 280 2.02 -12.97 -9.19
C TRP A 280 3.24 -12.88 -8.28
N ILE A 281 3.01 -13.01 -6.97
CA ILE A 281 4.06 -13.07 -5.95
C ILE A 281 4.00 -14.41 -5.25
N LEU A 282 5.08 -15.20 -5.38
CA LEU A 282 5.22 -16.50 -4.72
C LEU A 282 6.06 -16.36 -3.45
N ILE A 283 5.55 -16.84 -2.33
CA ILE A 283 6.16 -16.73 -1.00
C ILE A 283 6.43 -18.13 -0.44
N PRO A 284 7.69 -18.57 -0.37
CA PRO A 284 8.06 -19.85 0.25
C PRO A 284 8.16 -19.70 1.77
N LEU A 285 7.50 -20.59 2.53
CA LEU A 285 7.37 -20.52 4.00
C LEU A 285 7.70 -21.82 4.73
#